data_AF-A0A0C1F8X5-F1
#
_entry.id   AF-A0A0C1F8X5-F1
#
_cell.length_a   1.000
_cell.length_b   1.000
_cell.length_c   1.000
_cell.angle_alpha   90.00
_cell.angle_beta   90.00
_cell.angle_gamma   90.00
#
_symmetry.space_group_name_H-M   'P 1'
#
loop_
_entity.id
_entity.type
_entity.pdbx_description
1 polymer ?
#
loop_
_entity_poly.entity_id
_entity_poly.type
_entity_poly.pdbx_seq_one_letter_code
_entity_poly.pdbx_strand_id
1 'polypeptide(L)'
;MRIITREDFSDIYIKFHQRGLPFLLSKFNLNSFKRTQSAFNDHQLEGSSFWIVPEVKKRWNKLITGNEDLLYEDYITKNYFKGKGKIKILA
;
A
#
# COMPACT_ATOMS: atom_id res chain seq x y z
N MET A 1 14.41 -27.57 -13.96
CA MET A 1 13.84 -26.31 -13.43
C MET A 1 14.94 -25.59 -12.67
N ARG A 2 15.21 -24.31 -12.97
CA ARG A 2 16.12 -23.49 -12.16
C ARG A 2 15.36 -23.05 -10.91
N ILE A 3 15.62 -23.70 -9.78
CA ILE A 3 14.96 -23.42 -8.50
C ILE A 3 15.57 -22.16 -7.84
N ILE A 4 16.86 -21.91 -8.09
CA ILE A 4 17.60 -20.74 -7.61
C ILE A 4 18.44 -20.20 -8.76
N THR A 5 18.46 -18.89 -8.90
CA THR A 5 19.17 -18.13 -9.93
C THR A 5 20.03 -17.04 -9.32
N ARG A 6 20.93 -16.45 -10.11
CA ARG A 6 21.73 -15.29 -9.69
C ARG A 6 20.87 -14.06 -9.37
N GLU A 7 19.73 -13.95 -10.04
CA GLU A 7 18.78 -12.85 -9.85
C GLU A 7 18.18 -12.90 -8.44
N ASP A 8 17.89 -14.09 -7.90
CA ASP A 8 17.37 -14.25 -6.54
C ASP A 8 18.30 -13.62 -5.48
N PHE A 9 19.62 -13.76 -5.64
CA PHE A 9 20.60 -13.13 -4.74
C PHE A 9 20.63 -11.61 -4.89
N SER A 10 20.49 -11.12 -6.12
CA SER A 10 20.45 -9.67 -6.41
C SER A 10 19.19 -9.06 -5.79
N ASP A 11 18.07 -9.76 -5.87
CA ASP A 11 16.79 -9.39 -5.27
C ASP A 11 16.85 -9.32 -3.74
N ILE A 12 17.47 -10.31 -3.09
CA ILE A 12 17.69 -10.30 -1.64
C ILE A 12 18.56 -9.10 -1.24
N TYR A 13 19.63 -8.84 -1.98
CA TYR A 13 20.53 -7.71 -1.73
C TYR A 13 19.81 -6.36 -1.82
N ILE A 14 19.05 -6.14 -2.91
CA ILE A 14 18.26 -4.93 -3.11
C ILE A 14 17.25 -4.74 -1.98
N LYS A 15 16.49 -5.80 -1.65
CA LYS A 15 15.46 -5.75 -0.59
C LYS A 15 16.06 -5.55 0.79
N PHE A 16 17.23 -6.13 1.07
CA PHE A 16 17.98 -5.90 2.30
C PHE A 16 18.38 -4.44 2.45
N HIS A 17 18.92 -3.82 1.40
CA HIS A 17 19.29 -2.40 1.46
C HIS A 17 18.09 -1.46 1.52
N GLN A 18 16.98 -1.78 0.86
CA GLN A 18 15.77 -0.93 0.87
C GLN A 18 14.96 -1.06 2.16
N ARG A 19 14.83 -2.26 2.73
CA ARG A 19 13.85 -2.57 3.79
C ARG A 19 14.46 -3.22 5.03
N GLY A 20 15.76 -3.52 5.01
CA GLY A 20 16.50 -4.07 6.14
C GLY A 20 16.26 -5.55 6.41
N LEU A 21 17.00 -6.07 7.39
CA LEU A 21 16.91 -7.45 7.86
C LEU A 21 15.52 -7.86 8.39
N PRO A 22 14.81 -7.00 9.17
CA PRO A 22 13.49 -7.37 9.69
C PRO A 22 12.47 -7.70 8.60
N PHE A 23 12.54 -7.00 7.45
CA PHE A 23 11.67 -7.28 6.30
C PHE A 23 11.92 -8.67 5.73
N LEU A 24 13.18 -9.08 5.54
CA LEU A 24 13.51 -10.41 5.01
C LEU A 24 13.03 -11.51 5.95
N LEU A 25 13.25 -11.36 7.25
CA LEU A 25 12.80 -12.32 8.26
C LEU A 25 11.26 -12.44 8.30
N SER A 26 10.54 -11.35 8.04
CA SER A 26 9.07 -11.38 7.98
C SER A 26 8.51 -12.32 6.91
N LYS A 27 9.29 -12.61 5.85
CA LYS A 27 8.88 -13.48 4.74
C LYS A 27 8.94 -14.96 5.08
N PHE A 28 9.69 -15.35 6.11
CA PHE A 28 9.77 -16.73 6.60
C PHE A 28 8.64 -17.10 7.57
N ASN A 29 7.44 -16.55 7.37
CA ASN A 29 6.29 -16.84 8.22
C ASN A 29 5.51 -18.06 7.72
N LEU A 30 5.25 -19.05 8.58
CA LEU A 30 4.46 -20.23 8.21
C LEU A 30 2.94 -19.98 8.18
N ASN A 31 2.47 -18.90 8.81
CA ASN A 31 1.06 -18.52 8.81
C ASN A 31 0.69 -17.84 7.49
N SER A 32 -0.25 -18.44 6.74
CA SER A 32 -0.70 -17.97 5.42
C SER A 32 -1.28 -16.55 5.46
N PHE A 33 -2.11 -16.24 6.46
CA PHE A 33 -2.69 -14.91 6.64
C PHE A 33 -1.62 -13.84 6.85
N LYS A 34 -0.65 -14.11 7.75
CA LYS A 34 0.45 -13.18 8.02
C LYS A 34 1.37 -12.98 6.81
N ARG A 35 1.60 -14.02 6.00
CA ARG A 35 2.34 -13.88 4.74
C ARG A 35 1.63 -12.95 3.77
N THR A 36 0.32 -13.14 3.56
CA THR A 36 -0.50 -12.26 2.72
C THR A 36 -0.46 -10.82 3.24
N GLN A 37 -0.67 -10.62 4.54
CA GLN A 37 -0.58 -9.29 5.14
C GLN A 37 0.79 -8.64 4.88
N SER A 38 1.90 -9.35 5.08
CA SER A 38 3.24 -8.81 4.84
C SER A 38 3.51 -8.42 3.38
N ALA A 39 2.79 -9.00 2.42
CA ALA A 39 2.96 -8.70 1.00
C ALA A 39 2.24 -7.41 0.59
N PHE A 40 1.09 -7.13 1.20
CA PHE A 40 0.21 -6.01 0.82
C PHE A 40 0.18 -4.85 1.83
N ASN A 41 0.55 -5.09 3.09
CA ASN A 41 0.43 -4.13 4.18
C ASN A 41 1.74 -3.39 4.47
N ASP A 42 2.47 -3.02 3.42
CA ASP A 42 3.77 -2.35 3.54
C ASP A 42 3.56 -0.82 3.56
N HIS A 43 2.98 -0.34 4.67
CA HIS A 43 2.64 1.09 4.88
C HIS A 43 3.86 2.02 4.87
N GLN A 44 5.07 1.49 5.00
CA GLN A 44 6.31 2.26 5.09
C GLN A 44 7.05 2.37 3.76
N LEU A 45 6.50 1.86 2.66
CA LEU A 45 7.10 2.08 1.35
C LEU A 45 6.84 3.53 0.93
N GLU A 46 7.90 4.32 0.88
CA GLU A 46 8.01 5.45 -0.04
C GLU A 46 8.03 4.90 -1.48
N GLY A 47 6.89 4.36 -1.91
CA GLY A 47 6.71 3.92 -3.28
C GLY A 47 6.69 5.13 -4.20
N SER A 48 7.16 4.98 -5.44
CA SER A 48 7.13 6.03 -6.46
C SER A 48 5.75 6.12 -7.13
N SER A 49 4.69 6.07 -6.33
CA SER A 49 3.32 6.13 -6.81
C SER A 49 2.92 7.57 -7.07
N PHE A 50 2.42 7.87 -8.27
CA PHE A 50 2.09 9.24 -8.64
C PHE A 50 1.00 9.89 -7.75
N TRP A 51 0.16 9.09 -7.07
CA TRP A 51 -0.87 9.58 -6.14
C TRP A 51 -0.32 10.09 -4.79
N ILE A 52 0.96 9.91 -4.50
CA ILE A 52 1.60 10.52 -3.31
C ILE A 52 1.98 11.98 -3.53
N VAL A 53 2.05 12.42 -4.81
CA VAL A 53 2.52 13.76 -5.17
C VAL A 53 1.48 14.80 -4.67
N PRO A 54 1.89 15.81 -3.87
CA PRO A 54 0.95 16.76 -3.26
C PRO A 54 0.04 17.46 -4.27
N GLU A 55 0.58 17.89 -5.40
CA GLU A 55 -0.19 18.60 -6.45
C GLU A 55 -1.18 17.68 -7.18
N VAL A 56 -0.83 16.41 -7.37
CA VAL A 56 -1.77 15.40 -7.90
C VAL A 56 -2.92 15.22 -6.91
N LYS A 57 -2.60 15.08 -5.63
CA LYS A 57 -3.59 14.90 -4.56
C LYS A 57 -4.54 16.10 -4.44
N LYS A 58 -4.01 17.34 -4.41
CA LYS A 58 -4.81 18.57 -4.38
C LYS A 58 -5.74 18.69 -5.59
N ARG A 59 -5.22 18.43 -6.78
CA ARG A 59 -6.02 18.44 -8.02
C ARG A 59 -7.17 17.43 -7.94
N TRP A 60 -6.90 16.20 -7.48
CA TRP A 60 -7.93 15.17 -7.35
C TRP A 60 -8.98 15.50 -6.29
N ASN A 61 -8.55 15.99 -5.12
CA ASN A 61 -9.44 16.49 -4.08
C ASN A 61 -10.38 17.56 -4.64
N LYS A 62 -9.84 18.53 -5.39
CA LYS A 62 -10.64 19.58 -6.03
C LYS A 62 -11.62 19.03 -7.07
N LEU A 63 -11.20 18.09 -7.91
CA LEU A 63 -12.06 17.50 -8.94
C LEU A 63 -13.20 16.67 -8.35
N ILE A 64 -12.96 15.97 -7.24
CA ILE A 64 -13.95 15.08 -6.62
C ILE A 64 -14.87 15.84 -5.67
N THR A 65 -14.31 16.75 -4.86
CA THR A 65 -15.01 17.38 -3.74
C THR A 65 -15.35 18.86 -3.97
N GLY A 66 -14.74 19.47 -5.00
CA GLY A 66 -14.74 20.92 -5.20
C GLY A 66 -13.71 21.69 -4.36
N ASN A 67 -13.09 21.04 -3.37
CA ASN A 67 -12.13 21.64 -2.44
C ASN A 67 -10.79 20.87 -2.47
N GLU A 68 -9.67 21.58 -2.65
CA GLU A 68 -8.34 20.96 -2.72
C GLU A 68 -7.80 20.44 -1.38
N ASP A 69 -8.26 21.02 -0.28
CA ASP A 69 -7.83 20.68 1.09
C ASP A 69 -8.70 19.57 1.71
N LEU A 70 -9.84 19.25 1.11
CA LEU A 70 -10.71 18.17 1.57
C LEU A 70 -10.31 16.85 0.90
N LEU A 71 -9.90 15.87 1.72
CA LEU A 71 -9.61 14.52 1.25
C LEU A 71 -10.83 13.88 0.60
N TYR A 72 -10.64 13.26 -0.55
CA TYR A 72 -11.72 12.59 -1.26
C TYR A 72 -12.32 11.45 -0.43
N GLU A 73 -11.52 10.75 0.37
CA GLU A 73 -11.98 9.69 1.28
C GLU A 73 -12.96 10.23 2.32
N ASP A 74 -12.63 11.38 2.92
CA ASP A 74 -13.48 12.07 3.90
C ASP A 74 -14.78 12.53 3.26
N TYR A 75 -14.71 13.12 2.07
CA TYR A 75 -15.88 13.55 1.31
C TYR A 75 -16.80 12.38 1.00
N ILE A 76 -16.27 11.28 0.46
CA ILE A 76 -17.09 10.12 0.11
C ILE A 76 -17.72 9.50 1.36
N THR A 77 -16.95 9.38 2.43
CA THR A 77 -17.42 8.81 3.71
C THR A 77 -18.58 9.61 4.27
N LYS A 78 -18.45 10.94 4.32
CA LYS A 78 -19.48 11.82 4.89
C LYS A 78 -20.74 11.90 4.03
N ASN A 79 -20.61 11.88 2.70
CA ASN A 79 -21.74 12.10 1.79
C ASN A 79 -22.47 10.82 1.38
N TYR A 80 -21.77 9.68 1.24
CA TYR A 80 -22.36 8.45 0.67
C TYR A 80 -22.38 7.26 1.64
N PHE A 81 -21.51 7.26 2.65
CA PHE A 81 -21.40 6.15 3.60
C PHE A 81 -21.94 6.47 5.01
N LYS A 82 -22.41 7.70 5.24
CA LYS A 82 -23.04 8.09 6.50
C LYS A 82 -24.22 7.18 6.83
N GLY A 83 -24.19 6.56 8.02
CA GLY A 83 -25.23 5.64 8.49
C GLY A 83 -25.13 4.20 7.97
N LYS A 84 -24.15 3.87 7.12
CA LYS A 84 -23.92 2.49 6.67
C LYS A 84 -22.95 1.78 7.62
N GLY A 85 -23.48 1.05 8.59
CA GLY A 85 -22.68 0.37 9.63
C GLY A 85 -21.99 -0.94 9.20
N LYS A 86 -22.31 -1.49 8.03
CA LYS A 86 -21.71 -2.73 7.50
C LYS A 86 -21.20 -2.52 6.09
N ILE A 87 -20.10 -1.76 5.96
CA ILE A 87 -19.39 -1.61 4.69
C ILE A 87 -18.44 -2.81 4.60
N LYS A 88 -18.70 -3.72 3.65
CA LYS A 88 -17.75 -4.77 3.29
C LYS A 88 -16.86 -4.23 2.18
N ILE A 89 -15.55 -4.36 2.37
CA ILE A 89 -14.60 -4.23 1.27
C ILE A 89 -14.90 -5.39 0.31
N LEU A 90 -15.13 -5.08 -0.96
CA LEU A 90 -15.18 -6.10 -2.00
C LEU A 90 -13.74 -6.62 -2.15
N ALA A 91 -13.53 -7.84 -1.67
CA ALA A 91 -12.29 -8.59 -1.84
C ALA A 91 -12.31 -9.32 -3.19
#